data_AF-A0AAW1PXY0-F1
#
_entry.id   AF-A0AAW1PXY0-F1
#
_cell.length_a   1.000
_cell.length_b   1.000
_cell.length_c   1.000
_cell.angle_alpha   90.00
_cell.angle_beta   90.00
_cell.angle_gamma   90.00
#
_symmetry.space_group_name_H-M   'P 1'
#
loop_
_entity.id
_entity.type
_entity.pdbx_description
1 polymer ?
#
loop_
_entity_poly.entity_id
_entity_poly.type
_entity_poly.pdbx_seq_one_letter_code
_entity_poly.pdbx_strand_id
1 'polypeptide(L)'
;MTDGTMVKRGDTTVATATPLAVSSTWVQTTRGKGRVKPRQVQIERGDPAVLRVTRVSHKSAEQGEQEGDPKPRYFDSLACEWLQRIQLDHPTKTYKAMDLMRSEQPLVLRGTALIAKLASTWTLEHLADAMGTKHKTWRILCSKGTRHAFLEYDASKNIYGSEYHVREPETQRLEMGFWEFAQCARNWTTRKVFFKNTVMQQCKSGAVPAAVDEVGRGMKAELTSGVDWRWLQGLQQAQRFGRVARVDLEVGTTNGLLPARYEVHGRLLAQVQGRRRVLLISPSQAFTGMYPFPTHHTYDGYSMVDWEDLNRQQWSDASGAQGHVCILGPGELLYVPPFWFAHVQQLEAVTATLVFHMHQGARLRAKDCIPLQVSRLLEDRMAHAEGIQHVRHWLQLIAYQDEASYIDLATVKGYKRIVLAQEIRDEVDLNLGENAWHGLLVAMCNGRLLPTPWLNKDFREPMYLTDKPVRYEDTRSLEERQYPELFRHKLQSEGWSVPKHESTVPIPGYNMPMHADYRKM
;
A
#
# COMPACT_ATOMS: atom_id res chain seq x y z
N MET A 1 -62.27 17.39 -35.72
CA MET A 1 -61.98 18.09 -36.98
C MET A 1 -60.47 18.01 -37.17
N THR A 2 -59.90 17.39 -38.20
CA THR A 2 -60.46 16.69 -39.39
C THR A 2 -59.34 15.80 -39.95
N ASP A 3 -59.68 14.58 -40.42
CA ASP A 3 -59.08 13.71 -41.47
C ASP A 3 -57.55 13.67 -41.69
N GLY A 4 -56.87 12.54 -41.91
CA GLY A 4 -57.24 11.37 -42.73
C GLY A 4 -56.75 11.59 -44.18
N THR A 5 -55.88 10.79 -44.83
CA THR A 5 -55.71 9.32 -44.85
C THR A 5 -54.47 8.87 -45.67
N MET A 6 -53.85 7.72 -45.33
CA MET A 6 -53.33 6.62 -46.22
C MET A 6 -52.30 6.91 -47.39
N VAL A 7 -51.38 6.04 -47.88
CA VAL A 7 -50.91 4.63 -47.66
C VAL A 7 -49.60 4.44 -48.50
N LYS A 8 -48.57 3.60 -48.21
CA LYS A 8 -48.46 2.12 -48.44
C LYS A 8 -47.04 1.54 -48.12
N ARG A 9 -46.98 0.31 -47.57
CA ARG A 9 -46.01 -0.85 -47.69
C ARG A 9 -44.48 -0.66 -47.96
N GLY A 10 -43.60 -1.56 -47.50
CA GLY A 10 -43.84 -2.91 -46.95
C GLY A 10 -42.65 -3.61 -46.26
N ASP A 11 -42.82 -4.90 -45.97
CA ASP A 11 -42.14 -5.67 -44.90
C ASP A 11 -40.73 -6.22 -45.22
N THR A 12 -39.92 -6.46 -44.17
CA THR A 12 -39.36 -7.82 -43.92
C THR A 12 -38.86 -8.04 -42.48
N THR A 13 -39.56 -8.94 -41.78
CA THR A 13 -39.15 -9.89 -40.71
C THR A 13 -37.88 -9.67 -39.84
N VAL A 14 -38.12 -9.73 -38.53
CA VAL A 14 -37.14 -9.89 -37.43
C VAL A 14 -36.66 -11.35 -37.30
N ALA A 15 -35.40 -11.54 -36.89
CA ALA A 15 -34.89 -12.83 -36.40
C ALA A 15 -34.28 -12.68 -35.00
N THR A 16 -34.92 -13.27 -33.98
CA THR A 16 -34.40 -13.37 -32.60
C THR A 16 -34.04 -14.81 -32.29
N ALA A 17 -32.84 -15.04 -31.76
CA ALA A 17 -32.32 -16.38 -31.51
C ALA A 17 -32.82 -16.96 -30.18
N THR A 18 -33.23 -18.24 -30.21
CA THR A 18 -33.75 -19.01 -29.08
C THR A 18 -32.63 -19.66 -28.25
N PRO A 19 -32.68 -19.69 -26.91
CA PRO A 19 -31.79 -20.52 -26.11
C PRO A 19 -32.20 -21.99 -26.17
N LEU A 20 -31.23 -22.90 -26.35
CA LEU A 20 -31.47 -24.35 -26.45
C LEU A 20 -31.67 -24.99 -25.08
N ALA A 21 -32.70 -25.83 -24.98
CA ALA A 21 -33.05 -26.57 -23.76
C ALA A 21 -32.22 -27.85 -23.56
N VAL A 22 -32.00 -28.21 -22.30
CA VAL A 22 -31.39 -29.48 -21.90
C VAL A 22 -32.38 -30.63 -22.13
N SER A 23 -32.05 -31.56 -23.02
CA SER A 23 -32.82 -32.77 -23.28
C SER A 23 -32.10 -33.99 -22.71
N SER A 24 -32.82 -34.79 -21.93
CA SER A 24 -32.30 -36.05 -21.37
C SER A 24 -32.83 -37.25 -22.15
N THR A 25 -31.94 -37.98 -22.80
CA THR A 25 -32.31 -39.16 -23.61
C THR A 25 -31.98 -40.44 -22.84
N TRP A 26 -33.00 -41.06 -22.25
CA TRP A 26 -32.90 -42.41 -21.70
C TRP A 26 -32.95 -43.44 -22.84
N VAL A 27 -31.93 -44.30 -22.93
CA VAL A 27 -31.95 -45.49 -23.78
C VAL A 27 -32.05 -46.72 -22.88
N GLN A 28 -33.24 -47.34 -22.83
CA GLN A 28 -33.40 -48.66 -22.24
C GLN A 28 -32.94 -49.73 -23.23
N THR A 29 -31.96 -50.55 -22.84
CA THR A 29 -31.71 -51.85 -23.46
C THR A 29 -31.88 -52.96 -22.43
N THR A 30 -32.93 -53.75 -22.59
CA THR A 30 -33.23 -54.89 -21.72
C THR A 30 -32.49 -56.14 -22.16
N ARG A 31 -31.76 -56.79 -21.24
CA ARG A 31 -31.75 -58.26 -20.94
C ARG A 31 -30.41 -58.68 -20.32
N GLY A 32 -30.47 -59.33 -19.14
CA GLY A 32 -29.31 -60.01 -18.54
C GLY A 32 -29.41 -60.11 -17.03
N LYS A 33 -29.49 -61.32 -16.47
CA LYS A 33 -29.57 -61.57 -15.02
C LYS A 33 -28.18 -61.44 -14.37
N GLY A 34 -28.05 -60.69 -13.27
CA GLY A 34 -26.81 -60.67 -12.49
C GLY A 34 -26.88 -59.75 -11.27
N ARG A 35 -26.90 -60.35 -10.06
CA ARG A 35 -26.87 -59.62 -8.78
C ARG A 35 -25.40 -59.34 -8.43
N VAL A 36 -24.95 -58.09 -8.50
CA VAL A 36 -23.55 -57.71 -8.21
C VAL A 36 -23.52 -56.63 -7.13
N LYS A 37 -22.66 -56.81 -6.12
CA LYS A 37 -22.44 -55.87 -5.01
C LYS A 37 -21.78 -54.57 -5.51
N PRO A 38 -22.00 -53.40 -4.87
CA PRO A 38 -21.27 -52.19 -5.20
C PRO A 38 -19.77 -52.41 -4.94
N ARG A 39 -18.97 -52.32 -6.00
CA ARG A 39 -17.51 -52.43 -5.95
C ARG A 39 -16.95 -51.07 -5.54
N GLN A 40 -16.18 -51.01 -4.46
CA GLN A 40 -15.43 -49.79 -4.11
C GLN A 40 -14.56 -49.40 -5.30
N VAL A 41 -14.69 -48.16 -5.77
CA VAL A 41 -13.75 -47.57 -6.73
C VAL A 41 -12.45 -47.34 -5.97
N GLN A 42 -11.41 -48.10 -6.31
CA GLN A 42 -10.07 -47.88 -5.79
C GLN A 42 -9.58 -46.53 -6.33
N ILE A 43 -9.19 -45.64 -5.41
CA ILE A 43 -8.40 -44.47 -5.78
C ILE A 43 -7.00 -45.01 -6.11
N GLU A 44 -6.64 -45.01 -7.39
CA GLU A 44 -5.28 -45.34 -7.81
C GLU A 44 -4.30 -44.31 -7.22
N ARG A 45 -3.34 -44.80 -6.44
CA ARG A 45 -2.24 -43.98 -5.92
C ARG A 45 -1.27 -43.70 -7.06
N GLY A 46 -1.39 -42.53 -7.68
CA GLY A 46 -0.36 -42.00 -8.59
C GLY A 46 0.96 -41.69 -7.86
N ASP A 47 2.08 -41.85 -8.58
CA ASP A 47 3.43 -41.77 -8.03
C ASP A 47 3.80 -40.43 -7.36
N PRO A 48 4.65 -40.46 -6.31
CA PRO A 48 5.13 -39.26 -5.61
C PRO A 48 6.28 -38.56 -6.36
N ALA A 49 6.10 -38.27 -7.66
CA ALA A 49 7.16 -37.70 -8.51
C ALA A 49 6.67 -36.72 -9.61
N VAL A 50 5.53 -36.07 -9.44
CA VAL A 50 5.11 -34.98 -10.34
C VAL A 50 5.45 -33.62 -9.73
N LEU A 51 6.62 -33.09 -10.12
CA LEU A 51 6.96 -31.69 -9.95
C LEU A 51 5.85 -30.82 -10.55
N ARG A 52 5.16 -30.03 -9.73
CA ARG A 52 4.21 -29.01 -10.20
C ARG A 52 4.99 -27.87 -10.85
N VAL A 53 5.26 -28.03 -12.15
CA VAL A 53 5.76 -26.95 -13.03
C VAL A 53 4.72 -25.83 -13.04
N THR A 54 4.99 -24.74 -12.32
CA THR A 54 4.19 -23.52 -12.34
C THR A 54 4.48 -22.75 -13.62
N ARG A 55 3.84 -23.19 -14.71
CA ARG A 55 4.00 -22.61 -16.04
C ARG A 55 3.53 -21.15 -16.06
N VAL A 56 4.47 -20.22 -16.21
CA VAL A 56 4.21 -18.79 -16.39
C VAL A 56 3.40 -18.57 -17.68
N SER A 57 2.44 -17.64 -17.65
CA SER A 57 1.63 -17.32 -18.84
C SER A 57 2.47 -16.64 -19.93
N HIS A 58 2.12 -16.79 -21.21
CA HIS A 58 2.86 -16.13 -22.30
C HIS A 58 2.94 -14.61 -22.11
N LYS A 59 1.81 -13.98 -21.75
CA LYS A 59 1.70 -12.55 -21.48
C LYS A 59 2.55 -12.12 -20.26
N SER A 60 2.61 -12.95 -19.22
CA SER A 60 3.50 -12.74 -18.06
C SER A 60 4.98 -12.79 -18.47
N ALA A 61 5.37 -13.77 -19.28
CA ALA A 61 6.76 -13.95 -19.73
C ALA A 61 7.24 -12.79 -20.60
N GLU A 62 6.41 -12.30 -21.53
CA GLU A 62 6.70 -11.09 -22.33
C GLU A 62 6.93 -9.84 -21.45
N GLN A 63 6.33 -9.80 -20.27
CA GLN A 63 6.40 -8.70 -19.32
C GLN A 63 7.53 -8.85 -18.27
N GLY A 64 8.33 -9.93 -18.37
CA GLY A 64 9.53 -10.16 -17.57
C GLY A 64 9.37 -11.12 -16.38
N GLU A 65 8.23 -11.79 -16.25
CA GLU A 65 8.01 -12.84 -15.25
C GLU A 65 8.71 -14.13 -15.67
N GLN A 66 9.45 -14.74 -14.75
CA GLN A 66 10.26 -15.93 -14.99
C GLN A 66 9.77 -17.10 -14.15
N GLU A 67 10.00 -18.33 -14.64
CA GLU A 67 9.71 -19.52 -13.87
C GLU A 67 10.59 -19.58 -12.61
N GLY A 68 9.98 -19.84 -11.46
CA GLY A 68 10.64 -19.77 -10.15
C GLY A 68 10.62 -18.41 -9.47
N ASP A 69 10.08 -17.36 -10.11
CA ASP A 69 9.85 -16.07 -9.44
C ASP A 69 8.97 -16.25 -8.19
N PRO A 70 9.26 -15.56 -7.07
CA PRO A 70 8.38 -15.55 -5.91
C PRO A 70 6.95 -15.16 -6.29
N LYS A 71 5.95 -15.83 -5.71
CA LYS A 71 4.53 -15.49 -5.93
C LYS A 71 4.26 -14.01 -5.61
N PRO A 72 3.35 -13.34 -6.33
CA PRO A 72 2.92 -11.99 -5.97
C PRO A 72 2.52 -11.87 -4.50
N ARG A 73 3.00 -10.82 -3.82
CA ARG A 73 2.68 -10.54 -2.41
C ARG A 73 1.45 -9.63 -2.28
N TYR A 74 0.40 -10.01 -2.99
CA TYR A 74 -0.92 -9.41 -2.98
C TYR A 74 -1.95 -10.40 -3.54
N PHE A 75 -3.24 -10.20 -3.28
CA PHE A 75 -4.29 -11.03 -3.88
C PHE A 75 -4.42 -10.82 -5.40
N ASP A 76 -4.66 -11.90 -6.16
CA ASP A 76 -4.55 -11.91 -7.63
C ASP A 76 -5.43 -10.87 -8.34
N SER A 77 -6.66 -10.61 -7.85
CA SER A 77 -7.59 -9.66 -8.50
C SER A 77 -7.18 -8.19 -8.37
N LEU A 78 -6.16 -7.87 -7.56
CA LEU A 78 -5.61 -6.51 -7.47
C LEU A 78 -4.81 -6.14 -8.73
N ALA A 79 -4.17 -7.11 -9.38
CA ALA A 79 -3.37 -6.90 -10.58
C ALA A 79 -4.24 -7.03 -11.84
N CYS A 80 -4.86 -5.93 -12.27
CA CYS A 80 -5.75 -5.94 -13.43
C CYS A 80 -5.00 -5.89 -14.76
N GLU A 81 -3.96 -5.06 -14.87
CA GLU A 81 -3.29 -4.75 -16.13
C GLU A 81 -1.75 -4.69 -16.00
N TRP A 82 -1.08 -4.82 -17.14
CA TRP A 82 0.37 -4.63 -17.23
C TRP A 82 0.68 -3.23 -17.75
N LEU A 83 1.63 -2.54 -17.10
CA LEU A 83 2.07 -1.20 -17.50
C LEU A 83 2.64 -1.19 -18.93
N GLN A 84 2.42 -0.10 -19.65
CA GLN A 84 3.01 0.07 -20.98
C GLN A 84 4.54 0.14 -20.89
N ARG A 85 5.22 -0.70 -21.67
CA ARG A 85 6.66 -0.68 -21.85
C ARG A 85 6.99 -0.04 -23.18
N ILE A 86 7.83 0.99 -23.20
CA ILE A 86 8.17 1.74 -24.41
C ILE A 86 9.69 1.75 -24.60
N GLN A 87 10.12 1.20 -25.74
CA GLN A 87 11.49 1.32 -26.23
C GLN A 87 11.70 2.71 -26.83
N LEU A 88 12.75 3.42 -26.39
CA LEU A 88 13.12 4.75 -26.90
C LEU A 88 14.06 4.65 -28.12
N ASP A 89 13.67 3.86 -29.12
CA ASP A 89 14.41 3.63 -30.37
C ASP A 89 13.92 4.48 -31.56
N HIS A 90 12.72 5.06 -31.47
CA HIS A 90 12.06 5.74 -32.58
C HIS A 90 11.32 7.01 -32.11
N PRO A 91 11.38 8.15 -32.84
CA PRO A 91 10.76 9.41 -32.42
C PRO A 91 9.30 9.29 -31.99
N THR A 92 8.46 8.58 -32.75
CA THR A 92 7.04 8.35 -32.42
C THR A 92 6.83 7.65 -31.07
N LYS A 93 7.68 6.67 -30.73
CA LYS A 93 7.61 5.97 -29.43
C LYS A 93 8.06 6.90 -28.31
N THR A 94 9.11 7.70 -28.55
CA THR A 94 9.59 8.72 -27.62
C THR A 94 8.53 9.80 -27.36
N TYR A 95 7.82 10.28 -28.38
CA TYR A 95 6.71 11.22 -28.20
C TYR A 95 5.56 10.59 -27.40
N LYS A 96 5.15 9.35 -27.71
CA LYS A 96 4.14 8.63 -26.91
C LYS A 96 4.55 8.51 -25.44
N ALA A 97 5.81 8.16 -25.16
CA ALA A 97 6.33 8.10 -23.80
C ALA A 97 6.31 9.47 -23.11
N MET A 98 6.66 10.54 -23.83
CA MET A 98 6.61 11.92 -23.34
C MET A 98 5.19 12.42 -23.06
N ASP A 99 4.19 12.01 -23.85
CA ASP A 99 2.80 12.39 -23.62
C ASP A 99 2.20 11.62 -22.43
N LEU A 100 2.50 10.32 -22.29
CA LEU A 100 2.13 9.54 -21.09
C LEU A 100 2.74 10.15 -19.83
N MET A 101 4.05 10.44 -19.82
CA MET A 101 4.71 11.12 -18.72
C MET A 101 4.04 12.46 -18.40
N ARG A 102 3.72 13.27 -19.41
CA ARG A 102 3.04 14.58 -19.25
C ARG A 102 1.64 14.44 -18.63
N SER A 103 0.90 13.40 -18.99
CA SER A 103 -0.41 13.07 -18.41
C SER A 103 -0.37 12.45 -17.01
N GLU A 104 0.81 12.34 -16.39
CA GLU A 104 1.04 11.65 -15.11
C GLU A 104 0.54 10.20 -15.10
N GLN A 105 0.74 9.51 -16.23
CA GLN A 105 0.55 8.07 -16.35
C GLN A 105 1.88 7.34 -16.14
N PRO A 106 1.92 6.27 -15.33
CA PRO A 106 3.12 5.47 -15.14
C PRO A 106 3.46 4.64 -16.39
N LEU A 107 4.76 4.43 -16.64
CA LEU A 107 5.25 3.56 -17.71
C LEU A 107 6.68 3.11 -17.46
N VAL A 108 7.05 2.00 -18.11
CA VAL A 108 8.43 1.51 -18.17
C VAL A 108 9.09 1.99 -19.45
N LEU A 109 10.24 2.64 -19.32
CA LEU A 109 11.10 3.08 -20.42
C LEU A 109 12.25 2.08 -20.60
N ARG A 110 12.52 1.71 -21.85
CA ARG A 110 13.65 0.86 -22.26
C ARG A 110 14.57 1.62 -23.22
N GLY A 111 15.86 1.30 -23.18
CA GLY A 111 16.89 1.98 -23.98
C GLY A 111 17.26 3.37 -23.45
N THR A 112 17.06 3.64 -22.16
CA THR A 112 17.45 4.90 -21.53
C THR A 112 18.96 4.93 -21.25
N ALA A 113 19.63 6.05 -21.55
CA ALA A 113 21.06 6.21 -21.21
C ALA A 113 21.33 6.37 -19.70
N LEU A 114 20.30 6.74 -18.91
CA LEU A 114 20.41 7.22 -17.53
C LEU A 114 21.35 6.43 -16.62
N ILE A 115 21.27 5.09 -16.64
CA ILE A 115 22.10 4.19 -15.79
C ILE A 115 22.84 3.13 -16.61
N ALA A 116 22.98 3.32 -17.93
CA ALA A 116 23.49 2.28 -18.84
C ALA A 116 24.91 1.80 -18.46
N LYS A 117 25.72 2.66 -17.84
CA LYS A 117 27.07 2.33 -17.34
C LYS A 117 27.08 1.61 -15.98
N LEU A 118 26.02 1.75 -15.19
CA LEU A 118 25.93 1.20 -13.83
C LEU A 118 25.30 -0.20 -13.84
N ALA A 119 24.33 -0.44 -14.73
CA ALA A 119 23.59 -1.70 -14.82
C ALA A 119 24.46 -2.93 -15.17
N SER A 120 25.67 -2.70 -15.69
CA SER A 120 26.65 -3.75 -16.01
C SER A 120 27.77 -3.91 -14.97
N THR A 121 27.89 -2.99 -14.00
CA THR A 121 29.03 -2.97 -13.05
C THR A 121 28.63 -3.27 -11.61
N TRP A 122 27.42 -2.90 -11.20
CA TRP A 122 27.03 -3.02 -9.79
C TRP A 122 26.63 -4.44 -9.39
N THR A 123 27.46 -5.03 -8.54
CA THR A 123 27.19 -6.23 -7.73
C THR A 123 27.14 -5.86 -6.25
N LEU A 124 26.66 -6.76 -5.38
CA LEU A 124 26.63 -6.51 -3.93
C LEU A 124 28.04 -6.38 -3.34
N GLU A 125 29.01 -7.13 -3.86
CA GLU A 125 30.45 -6.99 -3.57
C GLU A 125 30.95 -5.60 -3.95
N HIS A 126 30.74 -5.20 -5.20
CA HIS A 126 31.17 -3.90 -5.72
C HIS A 126 30.57 -2.73 -4.92
N LEU A 127 29.27 -2.82 -4.58
CA LEU A 127 28.61 -1.85 -3.72
C LEU A 127 29.24 -1.80 -2.32
N ALA A 128 29.62 -2.94 -1.73
CA ALA A 128 30.25 -2.99 -0.42
C ALA A 128 31.65 -2.36 -0.40
N ASP A 129 32.42 -2.54 -1.47
CA ASP A 129 33.73 -1.89 -1.62
C ASP A 129 33.60 -0.39 -1.94
N ALA A 130 32.70 -0.01 -2.85
CA ALA A 130 32.52 1.38 -3.29
C ALA A 130 31.87 2.29 -2.22
N MET A 131 30.96 1.74 -1.40
CA MET A 131 30.40 2.39 -0.21
C MET A 131 31.35 2.32 1.00
N GLY A 132 32.42 1.52 0.92
CA GLY A 132 33.28 1.12 2.01
C GLY A 132 34.25 2.20 2.48
N THR A 133 33.87 2.91 3.55
CA THR A 133 34.86 3.39 4.53
C THR A 133 34.57 2.69 5.86
N LYS A 134 35.60 2.06 6.47
CA LYS A 134 35.46 1.14 7.63
C LYS A 134 34.84 1.73 8.91
N HIS A 135 34.52 3.03 8.91
CA HIS A 135 34.03 3.76 10.08
C HIS A 135 32.68 4.47 9.86
N LYS A 136 32.02 4.27 8.70
CA LYS A 136 30.70 4.85 8.42
C LYS A 136 29.60 3.80 8.48
N THR A 137 28.64 4.02 9.37
CA THR A 137 27.42 3.22 9.50
C THR A 137 26.32 3.80 8.62
N TRP A 138 25.40 2.93 8.21
CA TRP A 138 24.21 3.25 7.43
C TRP A 138 22.97 2.78 8.16
N ARG A 139 21.84 3.49 7.97
CA ARG A 139 20.55 3.04 8.46
C ARG A 139 20.06 1.86 7.62
N ILE A 140 19.91 0.71 8.25
CA ILE A 140 19.38 -0.51 7.64
C ILE A 140 18.01 -0.81 8.22
N LEU A 141 17.04 -1.12 7.36
CA LEU A 141 15.73 -1.60 7.76
C LEU A 141 15.81 -3.10 8.02
N CYS A 142 15.28 -3.56 9.16
CA CYS A 142 15.30 -4.97 9.56
C CYS A 142 13.90 -5.47 9.89
N SER A 143 13.50 -6.60 9.28
CA SER A 143 12.18 -7.20 9.42
C SER A 143 12.28 -8.66 9.89
N LYS A 144 11.24 -9.15 10.56
CA LYS A 144 11.10 -10.58 10.94
C LYS A 144 11.04 -11.41 9.65
N GLY A 145 11.80 -12.50 9.55
CA GLY A 145 11.92 -13.28 8.30
C GLY A 145 10.61 -13.89 7.81
N THR A 146 9.62 -14.08 8.70
CA THR A 146 8.26 -14.53 8.39
C THR A 146 7.47 -13.49 7.58
N ARG A 147 7.60 -12.20 7.89
CA ARG A 147 6.94 -11.13 7.13
C ARG A 147 7.81 -10.61 6.00
N HIS A 148 9.12 -10.44 6.22
CA HIS A 148 10.04 -9.89 5.22
C HIS A 148 9.50 -8.61 4.51
N ALA A 149 8.83 -7.74 5.27
CA ALA A 149 8.25 -6.49 4.80
C ALA A 149 8.85 -5.31 5.56
N PHE A 150 9.09 -4.19 4.87
CA PHE A 150 9.83 -3.04 5.40
C PHE A 150 8.97 -1.77 5.39
N LEU A 151 8.28 -1.49 6.50
CA LEU A 151 7.54 -0.25 6.74
C LEU A 151 8.40 0.75 7.52
N GLU A 152 8.84 1.81 6.85
CA GLU A 152 9.48 2.93 7.54
C GLU A 152 8.49 3.75 8.37
N TYR A 153 8.74 3.89 9.66
CA TYR A 153 7.94 4.72 10.58
C TYR A 153 8.59 6.10 10.81
N ASP A 154 7.83 7.18 10.74
CA ASP A 154 8.31 8.52 11.11
C ASP A 154 8.43 8.64 12.65
N ALA A 155 9.66 8.68 13.14
CA ALA A 155 9.95 8.79 14.57
C ALA A 155 9.49 10.12 15.18
N SER A 156 9.40 11.20 14.38
CA SER A 156 8.91 12.50 14.86
C SER A 156 7.41 12.50 15.15
N LYS A 157 6.66 11.56 14.54
CA LYS A 157 5.23 11.35 14.74
C LYS A 157 4.91 10.26 15.76
N ASN A 158 5.85 9.34 16.01
CA ASN A 158 5.68 8.23 16.95
C ASN A 158 6.07 8.59 18.40
N ILE A 159 5.54 9.71 18.90
CA ILE A 159 5.80 10.18 20.26
C ILE A 159 4.92 9.37 21.24
N TYR A 160 5.48 9.00 22.40
CA TYR A 160 4.73 8.31 23.45
C TYR A 160 3.50 9.13 23.88
N GLY A 161 2.33 8.49 23.91
CA GLY A 161 1.06 9.14 24.24
C GLY A 161 0.42 9.94 23.10
N SER A 162 0.95 9.89 21.87
CA SER A 162 0.24 10.45 20.71
C SER A 162 -0.94 9.55 20.28
N GLU A 163 -1.96 10.17 19.66
CA GLU A 163 -3.17 9.51 19.11
C GLU A 163 -2.86 8.29 18.24
N TYR A 164 -1.70 8.32 17.58
CA TYR A 164 -1.25 7.34 16.59
C TYR A 164 0.03 6.61 17.02
N HIS A 165 0.26 6.47 18.32
CA HIS A 165 1.47 5.85 18.86
C HIS A 165 1.53 4.33 18.57
N VAL A 166 2.58 3.91 17.87
CA VAL A 166 2.90 2.51 17.56
C VAL A 166 4.04 2.04 18.47
N ARG A 167 3.73 1.11 19.37
CA ARG A 167 4.63 0.66 20.46
C ARG A 167 5.76 -0.23 19.95
N GLU A 168 5.47 -1.20 19.08
CA GLU A 168 6.46 -2.04 18.40
C GLU A 168 6.32 -1.87 16.88
N PRO A 169 7.03 -0.91 16.26
CA PRO A 169 7.07 -0.80 14.80
C PRO A 169 7.61 -2.10 14.19
N GLU A 170 6.89 -2.65 13.20
CA GLU A 170 7.20 -3.95 12.58
C GLU A 170 8.63 -4.02 12.00
N THR A 171 9.13 -2.90 11.50
CA THR A 171 10.48 -2.75 10.95
C THR A 171 11.39 -2.05 11.94
N GLN A 172 12.40 -2.78 12.41
CA GLN A 172 13.46 -2.26 13.26
C GLN A 172 14.48 -1.47 12.42
N ARG A 173 15.14 -0.49 13.05
CA ARG A 173 16.26 0.25 12.47
C ARG A 173 17.56 -0.26 13.09
N LEU A 174 18.50 -0.65 12.25
CA LEU A 174 19.86 -1.00 12.64
C LEU A 174 20.83 0.03 12.06
N GLU A 175 21.97 0.21 12.72
CA GLU A 175 23.11 0.96 12.19
C GLU A 175 24.29 0.00 12.05
N MET A 176 24.80 -0.15 10.83
CA MET A 176 25.90 -1.06 10.50
C MET A 176 26.62 -0.59 9.23
N GLY A 177 27.86 -1.05 9.02
CA GLY A 177 28.59 -0.81 7.77
C GLY A 177 27.92 -1.51 6.58
N PHE A 178 28.13 -1.00 5.35
CA PHE A 178 27.53 -1.63 4.16
C PHE A 178 28.02 -3.08 3.96
N TRP A 179 29.27 -3.37 4.32
CA TRP A 179 29.83 -4.73 4.25
C TRP A 179 29.14 -5.70 5.22
N GLU A 180 28.81 -5.23 6.44
CA GLU A 180 28.03 -6.00 7.43
C GLU A 180 26.60 -6.24 6.90
N PHE A 181 25.96 -5.21 6.32
CA PHE A 181 24.68 -5.36 5.61
C PHE A 181 24.75 -6.42 4.51
N ALA A 182 25.80 -6.42 3.67
CA ALA A 182 25.97 -7.39 2.59
C ALA A 182 26.12 -8.83 3.12
N GLN A 183 26.79 -9.02 4.26
CA GLN A 183 26.85 -10.32 4.95
C GLN A 183 25.50 -10.73 5.54
N CYS A 184 24.82 -9.83 6.25
CA CYS A 184 23.49 -10.07 6.82
C CYS A 184 22.47 -10.43 5.73
N ALA A 185 22.49 -9.73 4.60
CA ALA A 185 21.61 -9.98 3.45
C ALA A 185 21.76 -11.40 2.88
N ARG A 186 22.98 -11.94 2.84
CA ARG A 186 23.28 -13.31 2.38
C ARG A 186 22.91 -14.37 3.41
N ASN A 187 23.29 -14.15 4.67
CA ASN A 187 23.37 -15.20 5.67
C ASN A 187 22.14 -15.26 6.60
N TRP A 188 21.39 -14.17 6.76
CA TRP A 188 20.27 -14.15 7.70
C TRP A 188 18.99 -14.73 7.09
N THR A 189 18.39 -15.67 7.83
CA THR A 189 17.13 -16.34 7.48
C THR A 189 15.98 -15.92 8.42
N THR A 190 16.24 -15.89 9.73
CA THR A 190 15.28 -15.51 10.79
C THR A 190 14.92 -14.02 10.79
N ARG A 191 15.83 -13.18 10.31
CA ARG A 191 15.65 -11.75 10.07
C ARG A 191 16.05 -11.44 8.64
N LYS A 192 15.49 -10.38 8.08
CA LYS A 192 15.83 -9.87 6.75
C LYS A 192 16.15 -8.40 6.80
N VAL A 193 17.01 -7.95 5.91
CA VAL A 193 17.56 -6.59 5.88
C VAL A 193 17.34 -5.92 4.52
N PHE A 194 17.08 -4.62 4.54
CA PHE A 194 16.92 -3.77 3.36
C PHE A 194 17.68 -2.46 3.57
N PHE A 195 18.52 -2.10 2.62
CA PHE A 195 19.24 -0.84 2.59
C PHE A 195 18.38 0.19 1.85
N LYS A 196 18.08 1.31 2.52
CA LYS A 196 17.43 2.48 1.90
C LYS A 196 18.02 3.75 2.45
N ASN A 197 18.91 4.39 1.68
CA ASN A 197 19.53 5.64 2.09
C ASN A 197 19.70 6.59 0.90
N THR A 198 19.60 7.88 1.18
CA THR A 198 19.96 8.92 0.23
C THR A 198 21.46 8.89 -0.04
N VAL A 199 21.85 8.67 -1.29
CA VAL A 199 23.25 8.67 -1.74
C VAL A 199 23.63 9.97 -2.44
N MET A 200 22.65 10.74 -2.92
CA MET A 200 22.86 12.09 -3.46
C MET A 200 21.75 13.03 -3.04
N GLN A 201 22.07 14.28 -2.73
CA GLN A 201 21.11 15.30 -2.33
C GLN A 201 21.33 16.61 -3.10
N GLN A 202 20.24 17.32 -3.37
CA GLN A 202 20.28 18.61 -4.05
C GLN A 202 20.97 19.70 -3.20
N CYS A 203 22.14 20.15 -3.63
CA CYS A 203 22.80 21.33 -3.05
C CYS A 203 22.07 22.63 -3.46
N LYS A 204 22.19 23.68 -2.64
CA LYS A 204 21.51 24.97 -2.88
C LYS A 204 21.87 25.65 -4.21
N SER A 205 23.08 25.40 -4.72
CA SER A 205 23.68 26.06 -5.90
C SER A 205 23.95 25.15 -7.11
N GLY A 206 23.73 23.83 -7.00
CA GLY A 206 24.09 22.86 -8.05
C GLY A 206 22.99 22.62 -9.08
N ALA A 207 23.34 22.48 -10.36
CA ALA A 207 22.41 22.04 -11.42
C ALA A 207 22.11 20.53 -11.39
N VAL A 208 22.84 19.78 -10.57
CA VAL A 208 22.79 18.32 -10.34
C VAL A 208 22.94 18.11 -8.83
N PRO A 209 22.27 17.12 -8.21
CA PRO A 209 22.53 16.76 -6.82
C PRO A 209 23.99 16.31 -6.63
N ALA A 210 24.56 16.56 -5.45
CA ALA A 210 25.89 16.05 -5.10
C ALA A 210 25.76 14.75 -4.32
N ALA A 211 26.72 13.84 -4.47
CA ALA A 211 26.82 12.68 -3.58
C ALA A 211 27.12 13.14 -2.14
N VAL A 212 26.36 12.59 -1.19
CA VAL A 212 26.45 12.92 0.25
C VAL A 212 27.80 12.49 0.81
N ASP A 213 28.28 13.13 1.88
CA ASP A 213 29.65 12.91 2.37
C ASP A 213 29.84 11.53 3.02
N GLU A 214 28.76 10.87 3.42
CA GLU A 214 28.70 9.48 3.88
C GLU A 214 29.16 8.50 2.81
N VAL A 215 28.97 8.83 1.53
CA VAL A 215 29.34 7.99 0.38
C VAL A 215 30.86 8.04 0.14
N GLY A 216 31.47 6.86 -0.03
CA GLY A 216 32.90 6.72 -0.32
C GLY A 216 33.33 7.40 -1.64
N ARG A 217 34.61 7.78 -1.75
CA ARG A 217 35.13 8.48 -2.95
C ARG A 217 34.91 7.72 -4.26
N GLY A 218 34.97 6.38 -4.23
CA GLY A 218 34.68 5.52 -5.38
C GLY A 218 33.23 5.67 -5.84
N MET A 219 32.28 5.37 -4.97
CA MET A 219 30.85 5.54 -5.26
C MET A 219 30.48 6.99 -5.64
N LYS A 220 31.12 8.01 -5.04
CA LYS A 220 30.94 9.42 -5.44
C LYS A 220 31.36 9.68 -6.89
N ALA A 221 32.46 9.08 -7.34
CA ALA A 221 32.89 9.16 -8.74
C ALA A 221 31.96 8.38 -9.68
N GLU A 222 31.48 7.20 -9.27
CA GLU A 222 30.54 6.38 -10.05
C GLU A 222 29.17 7.04 -10.22
N LEU A 223 28.58 7.58 -9.15
CA LEU A 223 27.32 8.32 -9.22
C LEU A 223 27.43 9.58 -10.09
N THR A 224 28.60 10.22 -10.12
CA THR A 224 28.85 11.43 -10.92
C THR A 224 29.08 11.12 -12.41
N SER A 225 29.73 9.99 -12.74
CA SER A 225 30.17 9.66 -14.11
C SER A 225 29.38 8.53 -14.79
N GLY A 226 28.76 7.67 -14.00
CA GLY A 226 27.96 6.52 -14.40
C GLY A 226 26.49 6.85 -14.68
N VAL A 227 25.94 7.87 -13.99
CA VAL A 227 24.61 8.42 -14.29
C VAL A 227 24.71 9.44 -15.43
N ASP A 228 23.87 9.31 -16.46
CA ASP A 228 23.77 10.32 -17.52
C ASP A 228 22.86 11.49 -17.09
N TRP A 229 23.49 12.43 -16.37
CA TRP A 229 22.85 13.67 -15.93
C TRP A 229 22.42 14.59 -17.06
N ARG A 230 23.07 14.53 -18.23
CA ARG A 230 22.70 15.35 -19.40
C ARG A 230 21.40 14.84 -20.01
N TRP A 231 21.28 13.52 -20.16
CA TRP A 231 20.03 12.87 -20.57
C TRP A 231 18.89 13.20 -19.60
N LEU A 232 19.14 13.11 -18.29
CA LEU A 232 18.12 13.43 -17.27
C LEU A 232 17.69 14.90 -17.33
N GLN A 233 18.63 15.84 -17.46
CA GLN A 233 18.34 17.26 -17.60
C GLN A 233 17.53 17.57 -18.87
N GLY A 234 17.84 16.90 -19.99
CA GLY A 234 17.05 16.99 -21.23
C GLY A 234 15.61 16.50 -21.03
N LEU A 235 15.42 15.37 -20.33
CA LEU A 235 14.10 14.87 -19.96
C LEU A 235 13.37 15.86 -19.04
N GLN A 236 14.05 16.43 -18.03
CA GLN A 236 13.49 17.40 -17.10
C GLN A 236 12.99 18.66 -17.83
N GLN A 237 13.77 19.19 -18.78
CA GLN A 237 13.36 20.34 -19.60
C GLN A 237 12.16 20.00 -20.48
N ALA A 238 12.20 18.88 -21.22
CA ALA A 238 11.13 18.46 -22.13
C ALA A 238 9.79 18.19 -21.41
N GLN A 239 9.85 17.67 -20.18
CA GLN A 239 8.70 17.33 -19.34
C GLN A 239 8.36 18.38 -18.29
N ARG A 240 9.11 19.49 -18.22
CA ARG A 240 8.98 20.58 -17.23
C ARG A 240 9.09 20.14 -15.76
N PHE A 241 9.74 19.00 -15.50
CA PHE A 241 10.02 18.55 -14.13
C PHE A 241 10.89 19.57 -13.39
N GLY A 242 10.75 19.61 -12.07
CA GLY A 242 11.69 20.31 -11.21
C GLY A 242 13.02 19.57 -11.09
N ARG A 243 13.98 20.21 -10.42
CA ARG A 243 15.28 19.60 -10.08
C ARG A 243 15.10 18.29 -9.31
N VAL A 244 16.08 17.39 -9.41
CA VAL A 244 16.14 16.16 -8.61
C VAL A 244 16.40 16.57 -7.16
N ALA A 245 15.46 16.32 -6.25
CA ALA A 245 15.58 16.66 -4.84
C ALA A 245 16.64 15.80 -4.14
N ARG A 246 16.64 14.49 -4.44
CA ARG A 246 17.60 13.50 -3.96
C ARG A 246 17.58 12.23 -4.82
N VAL A 247 18.62 11.41 -4.68
CA VAL A 247 18.68 10.05 -5.20
C VAL A 247 18.87 9.10 -4.02
N ASP A 248 17.93 8.17 -3.86
CA ASP A 248 18.01 7.11 -2.86
C ASP A 248 18.52 5.82 -3.51
N LEU A 249 19.42 5.12 -2.84
CA LEU A 249 19.87 3.78 -3.20
C LEU A 249 19.04 2.78 -2.39
N GLU A 250 18.37 1.88 -3.11
CA GLU A 250 17.61 0.76 -2.57
C GLU A 250 18.32 -0.56 -2.88
N VAL A 251 18.67 -1.34 -1.86
CA VAL A 251 19.25 -2.68 -2.00
C VAL A 251 18.58 -3.67 -1.05
N GLY A 252 18.22 -4.85 -1.56
CA GLY A 252 17.67 -5.93 -0.72
C GLY A 252 17.65 -7.27 -1.46
N THR A 253 16.83 -8.21 -0.98
CA THR A 253 16.98 -9.66 -1.26
C THR A 253 15.66 -10.33 -1.65
N THR A 254 15.73 -11.56 -2.16
CA THR A 254 14.57 -12.31 -2.68
C THR A 254 13.36 -12.28 -1.76
N ASN A 255 12.21 -11.96 -2.34
CA ASN A 255 10.90 -11.86 -1.69
C ASN A 255 10.76 -10.72 -0.65
N GLY A 256 11.71 -9.79 -0.58
CA GLY A 256 11.60 -8.58 0.23
C GLY A 256 10.49 -7.66 -0.29
N LEU A 257 9.67 -7.14 0.63
CA LEU A 257 8.51 -6.32 0.31
C LEU A 257 8.66 -4.89 0.84
N LEU A 258 8.47 -3.91 -0.04
CA LEU A 258 8.10 -2.54 0.31
C LEU A 258 6.57 -2.40 0.12
N PRO A 259 5.78 -2.29 1.19
CA PRO A 259 4.32 -2.21 1.08
C PRO A 259 3.85 -0.94 0.35
N ALA A 260 2.57 -0.94 -0.04
CA ALA A 260 1.97 0.11 -0.85
C ALA A 260 2.15 1.52 -0.23
N ARG A 261 3.07 2.30 -0.82
CA ARG A 261 3.41 3.66 -0.37
C ARG A 261 3.33 4.68 -1.49
N TYR A 262 2.62 5.77 -1.24
CA TYR A 262 2.64 6.96 -2.10
C TYR A 262 3.67 7.99 -1.62
N GLU A 263 4.12 8.84 -2.53
CA GLU A 263 4.97 9.99 -2.23
C GLU A 263 4.45 11.25 -2.94
N VAL A 264 4.61 12.41 -2.31
CA VAL A 264 4.21 13.72 -2.87
C VAL A 264 5.08 14.13 -4.08
N HIS A 265 6.25 13.52 -4.22
CA HIS A 265 7.19 13.75 -5.32
C HIS A 265 7.07 12.67 -6.39
N GLY A 266 7.21 13.06 -7.66
CA GLY A 266 7.35 12.10 -8.76
C GLY A 266 8.71 11.40 -8.69
N ARG A 267 8.76 10.12 -9.05
CA ARG A 267 9.96 9.27 -8.93
C ARG A 267 10.31 8.63 -10.27
N LEU A 268 11.61 8.49 -10.53
CA LEU A 268 12.13 7.57 -11.54
C LEU A 268 12.87 6.44 -10.82
N LEU A 269 12.42 5.20 -10.98
CA LEU A 269 13.07 4.00 -10.42
C LEU A 269 13.94 3.39 -11.52
N ALA A 270 15.26 3.54 -11.40
CA ALA A 270 16.24 3.03 -12.35
C ALA A 270 16.84 1.72 -11.82
N GLN A 271 16.45 0.58 -12.39
CA GLN A 271 16.85 -0.73 -11.91
C GLN A 271 18.28 -1.04 -12.36
N VAL A 272 19.20 -1.19 -11.40
CA VAL A 272 20.62 -1.40 -11.70
C VAL A 272 20.97 -2.89 -11.70
N GLN A 273 20.62 -3.62 -10.63
CA GLN A 273 20.91 -5.05 -10.51
C GLN A 273 19.62 -5.83 -10.18
N GLY A 274 19.44 -6.99 -10.83
CA GLY A 274 18.32 -7.91 -10.62
C GLY A 274 16.93 -7.35 -10.94
N ARG A 275 15.88 -8.11 -10.63
CA ARG A 275 14.47 -7.78 -10.96
C ARG A 275 13.59 -7.49 -9.74
N ARG A 276 12.67 -6.53 -9.89
CA ARG A 276 11.58 -6.25 -8.93
C ARG A 276 10.22 -6.28 -9.62
N ARG A 277 9.19 -6.85 -8.96
CA ARG A 277 7.78 -6.70 -9.33
C ARG A 277 7.26 -5.43 -8.66
N VAL A 278 6.69 -4.51 -9.43
CA VAL A 278 6.06 -3.28 -8.94
C VAL A 278 4.59 -3.32 -9.31
N LEU A 279 3.73 -3.15 -8.31
CA LEU A 279 2.31 -2.88 -8.46
C LEU A 279 2.10 -1.39 -8.17
N LEU A 280 1.46 -0.68 -9.11
CA LEU A 280 1.12 0.73 -9.00
C LEU A 280 -0.40 0.90 -8.94
N ILE A 281 -0.91 1.61 -7.94
CA ILE A 281 -2.34 1.90 -7.78
C ILE A 281 -2.55 3.42 -7.87
N SER A 282 -3.54 3.84 -8.66
CA SER A 282 -3.81 5.27 -8.92
C SER A 282 -4.26 5.99 -7.64
N PRO A 283 -3.83 7.24 -7.41
CA PRO A 283 -4.30 8.02 -6.28
C PRO A 283 -5.82 8.29 -6.29
N SER A 284 -6.53 8.12 -7.42
CA SER A 284 -8.00 8.18 -7.45
C SER A 284 -8.67 7.10 -6.59
N GLN A 285 -7.94 6.02 -6.26
CA GLN A 285 -8.41 4.95 -5.37
C GLN A 285 -8.01 5.14 -3.89
N ALA A 286 -7.48 6.31 -3.53
CA ALA A 286 -7.03 6.61 -2.17
C ALA A 286 -8.10 6.32 -1.10
N PHE A 287 -9.35 6.74 -1.34
CA PHE A 287 -10.46 6.63 -0.38
C PHE A 287 -11.49 5.54 -0.72
N THR A 288 -11.27 4.80 -1.81
CA THR A 288 -12.16 3.72 -2.27
C THR A 288 -11.48 2.35 -2.29
N GLY A 289 -10.25 2.25 -1.77
CA GLY A 289 -9.57 0.97 -1.61
C GLY A 289 -8.20 1.03 -0.93
N MET A 290 -7.47 2.15 -1.00
CA MET A 290 -6.11 2.21 -0.44
C MET A 290 -6.05 2.56 1.05
N TYR A 291 -7.06 3.25 1.60
CA TYR A 291 -7.13 3.71 3.00
C TYR A 291 -5.78 4.18 3.55
N PRO A 292 -5.19 5.28 3.05
CA PRO A 292 -3.89 5.75 3.51
C PRO A 292 -3.92 6.11 4.99
N PHE A 293 -2.82 5.91 5.71
CA PHE A 293 -2.69 6.39 7.08
C PHE A 293 -2.91 7.92 7.16
N PRO A 294 -3.41 8.45 8.31
CA PRO A 294 -3.52 9.89 8.55
C PRO A 294 -2.18 10.64 8.42
N THR A 295 -2.17 11.92 8.06
CA THR A 295 -0.93 12.71 7.90
C THR A 295 -0.06 12.74 9.16
N HIS A 296 -0.68 12.74 10.34
CA HIS A 296 0.00 12.74 11.64
C HIS A 296 0.36 11.34 12.15
N HIS A 297 0.00 10.26 11.44
CA HIS A 297 0.36 8.90 11.80
C HIS A 297 1.84 8.61 11.47
N THR A 298 2.50 7.73 12.22
CA THR A 298 3.92 7.40 11.96
C THR A 298 4.15 6.73 10.60
N TYR A 299 3.19 5.92 10.13
CA TYR A 299 3.15 5.33 8.79
C TYR A 299 2.51 6.24 7.71
N ASP A 300 2.58 7.55 7.86
CA ASP A 300 2.17 8.50 6.83
C ASP A 300 2.77 8.18 5.43
N GLY A 301 1.91 8.19 4.41
CA GLY A 301 2.23 7.80 3.04
C GLY A 301 1.98 6.32 2.71
N TYR A 302 1.78 5.44 3.69
CA TYR A 302 1.44 4.03 3.45
C TYR A 302 -0.09 3.81 3.42
N SER A 303 -0.49 2.74 2.73
CA SER A 303 -1.81 2.11 2.87
C SER A 303 -1.95 1.42 4.23
N MET A 304 -3.14 1.48 4.85
CA MET A 304 -3.48 0.68 6.05
C MET A 304 -3.88 -0.77 5.72
N VAL A 305 -4.08 -1.08 4.44
CA VAL A 305 -4.53 -2.39 3.98
C VAL A 305 -3.33 -3.34 3.87
N ASP A 306 -3.44 -4.51 4.50
CA ASP A 306 -2.57 -5.63 4.21
C ASP A 306 -3.04 -6.33 2.94
N TRP A 307 -2.24 -6.22 1.88
CA TRP A 307 -2.59 -6.77 0.56
C TRP A 307 -2.35 -8.29 0.48
N GLU A 308 -1.59 -8.86 1.41
CA GLU A 308 -1.34 -10.31 1.49
C GLU A 308 -2.40 -11.05 2.30
N ASP A 309 -2.95 -10.41 3.32
CA ASP A 309 -4.05 -10.93 4.15
C ASP A 309 -5.16 -9.88 4.28
N LEU A 310 -5.96 -9.74 3.22
CA LEU A 310 -7.02 -8.74 3.15
C LEU A 310 -8.15 -9.07 4.13
N ASN A 311 -8.20 -8.35 5.25
CA ASN A 311 -9.35 -8.33 6.14
C ASN A 311 -10.55 -7.60 5.50
N ARG A 312 -11.35 -8.33 4.72
CA ARG A 312 -12.54 -7.81 4.01
C ARG A 312 -13.64 -7.27 4.92
N GLN A 313 -13.66 -7.62 6.21
CA GLN A 313 -14.62 -7.06 7.16
C GLN A 313 -14.23 -5.63 7.58
N GLN A 314 -12.93 -5.33 7.61
CA GLN A 314 -12.39 -4.02 7.96
C GLN A 314 -12.20 -3.12 6.73
N TRP A 315 -11.86 -3.72 5.58
CA TRP A 315 -11.54 -3.06 4.33
C TRP A 315 -12.39 -3.62 3.18
N SER A 316 -13.71 -3.40 3.22
CA SER A 316 -14.63 -3.93 2.19
C SER A 316 -14.21 -3.48 0.78
N ASP A 317 -14.01 -2.17 0.63
CA ASP A 317 -13.87 -1.51 -0.68
C ASP A 317 -12.50 -1.81 -1.32
N ALA A 318 -11.50 -2.13 -0.48
CA ALA A 318 -10.18 -2.58 -0.93
C ALA A 318 -10.23 -3.85 -1.80
N SER A 319 -11.29 -4.67 -1.68
CA SER A 319 -11.50 -5.82 -2.57
C SER A 319 -11.72 -5.41 -4.04
N GLY A 320 -12.19 -4.19 -4.28
CA GLY A 320 -12.41 -3.60 -5.61
C GLY A 320 -11.24 -2.78 -6.15
N ALA A 321 -10.15 -2.65 -5.39
CA ALA A 321 -8.97 -1.92 -5.82
C ALA A 321 -8.30 -2.58 -7.04
N GLN A 322 -7.76 -1.76 -7.94
CA GLN A 322 -7.16 -2.16 -9.20
C GLN A 322 -5.82 -1.45 -9.43
N GLY A 323 -4.77 -2.25 -9.62
CA GLY A 323 -3.39 -1.79 -9.84
C GLY A 323 -2.78 -2.35 -11.11
N HIS A 324 -1.84 -1.58 -11.65
CA HIS A 324 -1.08 -1.90 -12.85
C HIS A 324 0.29 -2.48 -12.45
N VAL A 325 0.71 -3.57 -13.09
CA VAL A 325 1.93 -4.29 -12.72
C VAL A 325 3.02 -4.10 -13.77
N CYS A 326 4.28 -4.04 -13.34
CA CYS A 326 5.43 -4.35 -14.17
C CYS A 326 6.46 -5.16 -13.40
N ILE A 327 7.26 -5.96 -14.11
CA ILE A 327 8.53 -6.47 -13.60
C ILE A 327 9.63 -5.62 -14.22
N LEU A 328 10.38 -4.91 -13.39
CA LEU A 328 11.46 -4.02 -13.78
C LEU A 328 12.80 -4.74 -13.65
N GLY A 329 13.57 -4.82 -14.74
CA GLY A 329 14.88 -5.47 -14.83
C GLY A 329 16.01 -4.49 -15.14
N PRO A 330 17.28 -4.95 -15.11
CA PRO A 330 18.46 -4.09 -15.25
C PRO A 330 18.46 -3.18 -16.48
N GLY A 331 18.78 -1.91 -16.27
CA GLY A 331 18.83 -0.88 -17.31
C GLY A 331 17.47 -0.28 -17.69
N GLU A 332 16.36 -0.76 -17.11
CA GLU A 332 15.03 -0.20 -17.31
C GLU A 332 14.69 0.90 -16.29
N LEU A 333 13.80 1.80 -16.70
CA LEU A 333 13.41 2.98 -15.90
C LEU A 333 11.88 3.04 -15.76
N LEU A 334 11.36 2.90 -14.54
CA LEU A 334 9.94 3.09 -14.25
C LEU A 334 9.67 4.53 -13.82
N TYR A 335 8.78 5.23 -14.52
CA TYR A 335 8.22 6.49 -14.05
C TYR A 335 7.04 6.21 -13.12
N VAL A 336 7.13 6.70 -11.88
CA VAL A 336 6.04 6.69 -10.89
C VAL A 336 5.62 8.15 -10.66
N PRO A 337 4.43 8.57 -11.12
CA PRO A 337 3.95 9.93 -10.92
C PRO A 337 3.69 10.25 -9.43
N PRO A 338 3.55 11.55 -9.07
CA PRO A 338 3.16 11.95 -7.72
C PRO A 338 1.91 11.22 -7.22
N PHE A 339 1.87 10.90 -5.92
CA PHE A 339 0.78 10.24 -5.21
C PHE A 339 0.38 8.82 -5.66
N TRP A 340 1.00 8.26 -6.71
CA TRP A 340 0.81 6.85 -7.03
C TRP A 340 1.38 5.95 -5.93
N PHE A 341 0.54 5.04 -5.44
CA PHE A 341 0.94 4.03 -4.46
C PHE A 341 1.79 2.98 -5.16
N ALA A 342 3.01 2.78 -4.70
CA ALA A 342 3.90 1.73 -5.18
C ALA A 342 4.05 0.63 -4.13
N HIS A 343 3.70 -0.59 -4.50
CA HIS A 343 3.93 -1.81 -3.73
C HIS A 343 4.99 -2.62 -4.49
N VAL A 344 6.14 -2.88 -3.87
CA VAL A 344 7.34 -3.39 -4.56
C VAL A 344 7.85 -4.66 -3.91
N GLN A 345 7.94 -5.73 -4.70
CA GLN A 345 8.48 -7.03 -4.29
C GLN A 345 9.78 -7.32 -5.04
N GLN A 346 10.83 -7.69 -4.32
CA GLN A 346 12.13 -8.09 -4.87
C GLN A 346 12.07 -9.55 -5.33
N LEU A 347 12.50 -9.84 -6.57
CA LEU A 347 12.37 -11.19 -7.16
C LEU A 347 13.66 -12.01 -7.10
N GLU A 348 14.82 -11.36 -7.07
CA GLU A 348 16.13 -12.01 -7.18
C GLU A 348 16.97 -11.94 -5.89
N ALA A 349 18.03 -12.76 -5.83
CA ALA A 349 18.93 -12.91 -4.68
C ALA A 349 19.44 -11.57 -4.13
N VAL A 350 19.79 -10.67 -5.05
CA VAL A 350 20.10 -9.27 -4.78
C VAL A 350 19.35 -8.43 -5.80
N THR A 351 18.77 -7.33 -5.35
CA THR A 351 18.29 -6.27 -6.26
C THR A 351 18.86 -4.93 -5.81
N ALA A 352 19.28 -4.09 -6.76
CA ALA A 352 19.80 -2.75 -6.52
C ALA A 352 19.14 -1.74 -7.47
N THR A 353 18.77 -0.57 -6.97
CA THR A 353 18.00 0.43 -7.73
C THR A 353 18.30 1.84 -7.24
N LEU A 354 18.40 2.78 -8.18
CA LEU A 354 18.49 4.21 -7.88
C LEU A 354 17.11 4.85 -8.08
N VAL A 355 16.61 5.50 -7.03
CA VAL A 355 15.31 6.18 -7.01
C VAL A 355 15.54 7.68 -7.05
N PHE A 356 15.24 8.31 -8.18
CA PHE A 356 15.41 9.75 -8.38
C PHE A 356 14.10 10.46 -8.00
N HIS A 357 14.10 11.20 -6.89
CA HIS A 357 12.94 11.97 -6.43
C HIS A 357 12.98 13.35 -7.07
N MET A 358 11.95 13.71 -7.83
CA MET A 358 11.88 14.95 -8.59
C MET A 358 10.90 15.93 -7.95
N HIS A 359 11.28 17.21 -7.86
CA HIS A 359 10.30 18.25 -7.59
C HIS A 359 9.31 18.39 -8.75
N GLN A 360 8.09 18.86 -8.45
CA GLN A 360 7.02 19.04 -9.44
C GLN A 360 7.44 19.96 -10.61
N GLY A 361 8.17 21.04 -10.33
CA GLY A 361 8.58 22.01 -11.35
C GLY A 361 7.38 22.81 -11.88
N ALA A 362 7.36 23.06 -13.18
CA ALA A 362 6.28 23.78 -13.87
C ALA A 362 5.20 22.83 -14.44
N ARG A 363 5.02 21.67 -13.81
CA ARG A 363 4.00 20.68 -14.17
C ARG A 363 2.69 20.95 -13.45
N LEU A 364 1.58 20.82 -14.18
CA LEU A 364 0.25 20.65 -13.59
C LEU A 364 0.13 19.25 -12.99
N ARG A 365 -0.62 19.13 -11.90
CA ARG A 365 -0.94 17.85 -11.27
C ARG A 365 -2.12 17.18 -11.98
N ALA A 366 -2.11 15.85 -12.06
CA ALA A 366 -3.27 15.11 -12.55
C ALA A 366 -4.43 15.16 -11.55
N LYS A 367 -5.65 15.15 -12.11
CA LYS A 367 -6.90 15.23 -11.35
C LYS A 367 -7.00 14.13 -10.28
N ASP A 368 -6.57 12.92 -10.61
CA ASP A 368 -6.55 11.75 -9.72
C ASP A 368 -5.82 11.97 -8.39
N CYS A 369 -4.80 12.84 -8.33
CA CYS A 369 -4.08 13.11 -7.08
C CYS A 369 -4.62 14.28 -6.25
N ILE A 370 -5.51 15.11 -6.82
CA ILE A 370 -6.07 16.28 -6.14
C ILE A 370 -6.85 15.90 -4.87
N PRO A 371 -7.75 14.88 -4.86
CA PRO A 371 -8.45 14.47 -3.64
C PRO A 371 -7.50 14.12 -2.48
N LEU A 372 -6.43 13.37 -2.77
CA LEU A 372 -5.45 12.96 -1.76
C LEU A 372 -4.57 14.13 -1.32
N GLN A 373 -4.22 15.06 -2.21
CA GLN A 373 -3.52 16.29 -1.85
C GLN A 373 -4.37 17.17 -0.92
N VAL A 374 -5.63 17.44 -1.29
CA VAL A 374 -6.54 18.27 -0.50
C VAL A 374 -6.78 17.63 0.86
N SER A 375 -7.02 16.31 0.92
CA SER A 375 -7.14 15.56 2.19
C SER A 375 -6.00 15.84 3.16
N ARG A 376 -4.74 15.85 2.68
CA ARG A 376 -3.59 16.15 3.54
C ARG A 376 -3.62 17.58 4.08
N LEU A 377 -3.95 18.55 3.23
CA LEU A 377 -4.05 19.95 3.62
C LEU A 377 -5.15 20.18 4.66
N LEU A 378 -6.30 19.51 4.51
CA LEU A 378 -7.41 19.59 5.45
C LEU A 378 -7.10 18.88 6.78
N GLU A 379 -6.48 17.70 6.74
CA GLU A 379 -6.00 16.99 7.94
C GLU A 379 -5.05 17.87 8.75
N ASP A 380 -4.02 18.44 8.11
CA ASP A 380 -3.02 19.30 8.76
C ASP A 380 -3.63 20.63 9.27
N ARG A 381 -4.52 21.28 8.50
CA ARG A 381 -5.21 22.53 8.89
C ARG A 381 -6.11 22.31 10.11
N MET A 382 -6.90 21.23 10.10
CA MET A 382 -7.79 20.89 11.21
C MET A 382 -7.00 20.52 12.48
N ALA A 383 -5.92 19.74 12.34
CA ALA A 383 -5.08 19.37 13.47
C ALA A 383 -4.41 20.58 14.12
N HIS A 384 -4.02 21.58 13.33
CA HIS A 384 -3.47 22.83 13.86
C HIS A 384 -4.50 23.67 14.62
N ALA A 385 -5.76 23.70 14.17
CA ALA A 385 -6.81 24.51 14.76
C ALA A 385 -7.47 23.88 16.00
N GLU A 386 -7.77 22.58 15.96
CA GLU A 386 -8.57 21.89 16.98
C GLU A 386 -7.85 20.70 17.64
N GLY A 387 -6.68 20.29 17.13
CA GLY A 387 -5.90 19.17 17.68
C GLY A 387 -6.12 17.84 16.96
N ILE A 388 -5.10 16.98 16.94
CA ILE A 388 -5.06 15.74 16.13
C ILE A 388 -6.22 14.80 16.45
N GLN A 389 -6.54 14.58 17.74
CA GLN A 389 -7.65 13.70 18.14
C GLN A 389 -9.04 14.21 17.74
N HIS A 390 -9.17 15.49 17.36
CA HIS A 390 -10.43 16.12 16.97
C HIS A 390 -10.60 16.28 15.46
N VAL A 391 -9.59 15.93 14.65
CA VAL A 391 -9.62 16.05 13.17
C VAL A 391 -10.82 15.33 12.57
N ARG A 392 -10.97 14.03 12.88
CA ARG A 392 -12.10 13.24 12.37
C ARG A 392 -13.44 13.85 12.76
N HIS A 393 -13.59 14.22 14.03
CA HIS A 393 -14.84 14.73 14.56
C HIS A 393 -15.31 15.97 13.80
N TRP A 394 -14.43 16.96 13.61
CA TRP A 394 -14.76 18.19 12.91
C TRP A 394 -14.99 17.99 11.41
N LEU A 395 -14.18 17.17 10.73
CA LEU A 395 -14.41 16.87 9.32
C LEU A 395 -15.76 16.14 9.11
N GLN A 396 -16.17 15.27 10.03
CA GLN A 396 -17.51 14.66 10.01
C GLN A 396 -18.62 15.69 10.27
N LEU A 397 -18.48 16.60 11.24
CA LEU A 397 -19.48 17.66 11.47
C LEU A 397 -19.71 18.51 10.22
N ILE A 398 -18.62 18.99 9.61
CA ILE A 398 -18.66 19.81 8.38
C ILE A 398 -19.29 19.02 7.23
N ALA A 399 -18.94 17.73 7.09
CA ALA A 399 -19.50 16.85 6.05
C ALA A 399 -21.02 16.67 6.18
N TYR A 400 -21.52 16.51 7.40
CA TYR A 400 -22.95 16.28 7.68
C TYR A 400 -23.74 17.57 7.97
N GLN A 401 -23.11 18.75 7.94
CA GLN A 401 -23.72 20.05 8.22
C GLN A 401 -24.27 20.19 9.66
N ASP A 402 -23.65 19.50 10.62
CA ASP A 402 -24.03 19.51 12.05
C ASP A 402 -23.10 20.44 12.88
N GLU A 403 -22.20 21.21 12.25
CA GLU A 403 -21.29 22.08 12.99
C GLU A 403 -22.00 23.17 13.82
N ALA A 404 -23.21 23.57 13.44
CA ALA A 404 -24.03 24.55 14.18
C ALA A 404 -24.29 24.12 15.63
N SER A 405 -24.43 22.81 15.88
CA SER A 405 -24.62 22.23 17.21
C SER A 405 -23.38 22.34 18.11
N TYR A 406 -22.20 22.66 17.54
CA TYR A 406 -20.88 22.66 18.21
C TYR A 406 -20.16 24.02 18.15
N ILE A 407 -20.81 25.05 17.63
CA ILE A 407 -20.26 26.39 17.41
C ILE A 407 -21.11 27.45 18.12
N ASP A 408 -20.55 28.06 19.16
CA ASP A 408 -21.12 29.26 19.80
C ASP A 408 -20.52 30.53 19.16
N LEU A 409 -21.28 31.14 18.25
CA LEU A 409 -20.91 32.37 17.54
C LEU A 409 -20.74 33.60 18.45
N ALA A 410 -21.23 33.58 19.70
CA ALA A 410 -20.95 34.64 20.67
C ALA A 410 -19.50 34.61 21.17
N THR A 411 -18.75 33.54 20.89
CA THR A 411 -17.34 33.39 21.30
C THR A 411 -16.37 33.57 20.13
N VAL A 412 -15.20 34.12 20.43
CA VAL A 412 -14.06 34.19 19.48
C VAL A 412 -13.67 32.80 18.97
N LYS A 413 -13.84 31.74 19.78
CA LYS A 413 -13.56 30.35 19.37
C LYS A 413 -14.60 29.86 18.35
N GLY A 414 -15.88 30.09 18.58
CA GLY A 414 -16.93 29.72 17.63
C GLY A 414 -16.82 30.48 16.31
N TYR A 415 -16.51 31.78 16.35
CA TYR A 415 -16.22 32.55 15.14
C TYR A 415 -15.05 31.95 14.33
N LYS A 416 -13.94 31.58 14.98
CA LYS A 416 -12.83 30.90 14.31
C LYS A 416 -13.23 29.54 13.71
N ARG A 417 -14.11 28.78 14.39
CA ARG A 417 -14.60 27.48 13.92
C ARG A 417 -15.50 27.58 12.69
N ILE A 418 -16.41 28.56 12.63
CA ILE A 418 -17.26 28.74 11.43
C ILE A 418 -16.45 29.22 10.22
N VAL A 419 -15.46 30.10 10.44
CA VAL A 419 -14.53 30.51 9.38
C VAL A 419 -13.73 29.31 8.89
N LEU A 420 -13.16 28.49 9.79
CA LEU A 420 -12.45 27.26 9.43
C LEU A 420 -13.34 26.26 8.66
N ALA A 421 -14.60 26.09 9.08
CA ALA A 421 -15.54 25.21 8.40
C ALA A 421 -15.82 25.68 6.96
N GLN A 422 -15.97 26.99 6.76
CA GLN A 422 -16.12 27.58 5.43
C GLN A 422 -14.84 27.43 4.60
N GLU A 423 -13.66 27.76 5.15
CA GLU A 423 -12.36 27.60 4.49
C GLU A 423 -12.11 26.15 4.02
N ILE A 424 -12.64 25.16 4.75
CA ILE A 424 -12.55 23.74 4.38
C ILE A 424 -13.47 23.41 3.20
N ARG A 425 -14.69 23.92 3.18
CA ARG A 425 -15.61 23.76 2.03
C ARG A 425 -15.04 24.43 0.78
N ASP A 426 -14.61 25.69 0.92
CA ASP A 426 -14.03 26.49 -0.16
C ASP A 426 -12.76 25.85 -0.74
N GLU A 427 -11.87 25.31 0.10
CA GLU A 427 -10.65 24.63 -0.35
C GLU A 427 -10.97 23.38 -1.19
N VAL A 428 -11.99 22.59 -0.82
CA VAL A 428 -12.37 21.43 -1.63
C VAL A 428 -12.99 21.88 -2.95
N ASP A 429 -13.94 22.80 -2.91
CA ASP A 429 -14.71 23.19 -4.10
C ASP A 429 -13.85 23.94 -5.12
N LEU A 430 -12.87 24.74 -4.66
CA LEU A 430 -11.85 25.37 -5.51
C LEU A 430 -11.01 24.35 -6.29
N ASN A 431 -10.78 23.17 -5.72
CA ASN A 431 -9.89 22.14 -6.28
C ASN A 431 -10.63 21.01 -7.02
N LEU A 432 -11.85 20.66 -6.61
CA LEU A 432 -12.63 19.52 -7.13
C LEU A 432 -13.95 19.92 -7.82
N GLY A 433 -14.40 21.17 -7.70
CA GLY A 433 -15.65 21.67 -8.25
C GLY A 433 -16.74 21.89 -7.20
N GLU A 434 -17.76 22.66 -7.57
CA GLU A 434 -18.83 23.13 -6.69
C GLU A 434 -19.59 21.98 -5.99
N ASN A 435 -19.77 22.08 -4.68
CA ASN A 435 -20.35 21.07 -3.78
C ASN A 435 -19.61 19.73 -3.69
N ALA A 436 -18.34 19.65 -4.09
CA ALA A 436 -17.53 18.44 -3.95
C ALA A 436 -17.13 18.13 -2.50
N TRP A 437 -17.14 19.15 -1.61
CA TRP A 437 -16.75 19.01 -0.19
C TRP A 437 -17.47 17.87 0.54
N HIS A 438 -18.78 17.68 0.35
CA HIS A 438 -19.53 16.64 1.07
C HIS A 438 -19.00 15.23 0.76
N GLY A 439 -18.91 14.90 -0.54
CA GLY A 439 -18.45 13.58 -0.98
C GLY A 439 -17.00 13.30 -0.58
N LEU A 440 -16.11 14.29 -0.70
CA LEU A 440 -14.71 14.13 -0.30
C LEU A 440 -14.58 13.91 1.20
N LEU A 441 -15.22 14.73 2.05
CA LEU A 441 -15.05 14.65 3.51
C LEU A 441 -15.59 13.32 4.07
N VAL A 442 -16.72 12.83 3.54
CA VAL A 442 -17.24 11.50 3.90
C VAL A 442 -16.25 10.40 3.52
N ALA A 443 -15.73 10.41 2.28
CA ALA A 443 -14.76 9.42 1.82
C ALA A 443 -13.42 9.48 2.60
N MET A 444 -12.93 10.68 2.89
CA MET A 444 -11.73 10.91 3.71
C MET A 444 -11.84 10.33 5.13
N CYS A 445 -13.05 10.32 5.70
CA CYS A 445 -13.32 9.78 7.03
C CYS A 445 -13.69 8.29 7.02
N ASN A 446 -14.08 7.70 5.88
CA ASN A 446 -14.47 6.29 5.84
C ASN A 446 -13.26 5.38 6.13
N GLY A 447 -13.35 4.55 7.18
CA GLY A 447 -12.25 3.68 7.64
C GLY A 447 -10.94 4.38 8.08
N ARG A 448 -10.87 5.72 8.10
CA ARG A 448 -9.66 6.52 8.35
C ARG A 448 -9.80 7.45 9.56
N LEU A 449 -8.70 8.13 9.93
CA LEU A 449 -8.67 9.16 10.99
C LEU A 449 -9.17 8.63 12.35
N LEU A 450 -8.89 7.37 12.64
CA LEU A 450 -9.19 6.70 13.91
C LEU A 450 -7.88 6.22 14.53
N PRO A 451 -7.80 6.11 15.87
CA PRO A 451 -6.72 5.39 16.55
C PRO A 451 -6.44 4.03 15.90
N THR A 452 -5.19 3.61 15.92
CA THR A 452 -4.72 2.37 15.30
C THR A 452 -4.28 1.31 16.33
N PRO A 453 -5.07 1.01 17.39
CA PRO A 453 -4.66 0.10 18.47
C PRO A 453 -4.44 -1.34 17.97
N TRP A 454 -4.97 -1.67 16.79
CA TRP A 454 -4.74 -2.95 16.13
C TRP A 454 -3.27 -3.19 15.76
N LEU A 455 -2.47 -2.13 15.54
CA LEU A 455 -1.01 -2.22 15.36
C LEU A 455 -0.26 -2.58 16.65
N ASN A 456 -0.91 -2.46 17.81
CA ASN A 456 -0.32 -2.71 19.13
C ASN A 456 -0.84 -4.00 19.79
N LYS A 457 -1.66 -4.82 19.09
CA LYS A 457 -2.33 -6.01 19.67
C LYS A 457 -1.36 -7.05 20.25
N ASP A 458 -0.23 -7.28 19.59
CA ASP A 458 0.76 -8.27 20.02
C ASP A 458 1.72 -7.74 21.09
N PHE A 459 1.70 -6.43 21.36
CA PHE A 459 2.58 -5.82 22.36
C PHE A 459 2.10 -6.13 23.78
N ARG A 460 2.86 -6.97 24.47
CA ARG A 460 2.69 -7.20 25.91
C ARG A 460 3.57 -6.22 26.67
N GLU A 461 2.96 -5.36 27.50
CA GLU A 461 3.70 -4.42 28.34
C GLU A 461 4.69 -5.19 29.25
N PRO A 462 5.99 -4.85 29.27
CA PRO A 462 6.99 -5.61 30.03
C PRO A 462 6.74 -5.66 31.54
N MET A 463 5.96 -4.72 32.10
CA MET A 463 5.56 -4.77 33.51
C MET A 463 4.63 -5.95 33.85
N TYR A 464 3.97 -6.58 32.86
CA TYR A 464 3.21 -7.82 33.05
C TYR A 464 4.04 -9.08 32.72
N LEU A 465 5.32 -8.96 32.33
CA LEU A 465 6.21 -10.13 32.15
C LEU A 465 6.79 -10.65 33.47
N THR A 466 6.69 -9.88 34.56
CA THR A 466 7.07 -10.34 35.91
C THR A 466 6.01 -11.23 36.56
N ASP A 467 4.77 -11.16 36.10
CA ASP A 467 3.69 -12.03 36.57
C ASP A 467 3.84 -13.42 35.97
N LYS A 468 4.50 -14.31 36.72
CA LYS A 468 4.36 -15.75 36.49
C LYS A 468 2.86 -16.06 36.57
N PRO A 469 2.21 -16.58 35.50
CA PRO A 469 0.78 -16.86 35.54
C PRO A 469 0.52 -17.93 36.59
N VAL A 470 -0.13 -17.53 37.70
CA VAL A 470 -0.50 -18.44 38.77
C VAL A 470 -1.57 -19.39 38.24
N ARG A 471 -1.17 -20.62 37.95
CA ARG A 471 -2.10 -21.69 37.57
C ARG A 471 -2.79 -22.18 38.84
N TYR A 472 -3.99 -21.67 39.08
CA TYR A 472 -4.92 -22.28 40.02
C TYR A 472 -5.49 -23.56 39.41
N GLU A 473 -5.69 -24.59 40.23
CA GLU A 473 -6.44 -25.77 39.80
C GLU A 473 -7.90 -25.41 39.59
N ASP A 474 -8.53 -26.01 38.58
CA ASP A 474 -9.93 -25.76 38.27
C ASP A 474 -10.85 -26.49 39.24
N THR A 475 -11.17 -25.84 40.37
CA THR A 475 -12.05 -26.34 41.44
C THR A 475 -13.54 -26.34 41.08
N ARG A 476 -13.89 -26.10 39.80
CA ARG A 476 -15.28 -26.08 39.35
C ARG A 476 -15.90 -27.47 39.31
N SER A 477 -17.10 -27.58 39.87
CA SER A 477 -17.97 -28.76 39.66
C SER A 477 -18.42 -28.85 38.19
N LEU A 478 -18.98 -30.00 37.79
CA LEU A 478 -19.55 -30.18 36.45
C LEU A 478 -20.69 -29.17 36.19
N GLU A 479 -21.48 -28.84 37.21
CA GLU A 479 -22.59 -27.89 37.15
C GLU A 479 -22.09 -26.45 37.10
N GLU A 480 -21.05 -26.10 37.87
CA GLU A 480 -20.37 -24.80 37.83
C GLU A 480 -19.68 -24.53 36.48
N ARG A 481 -19.27 -25.57 35.76
CA ARG A 481 -18.78 -25.46 34.36
C ARG A 481 -19.92 -25.24 33.36
N GLN A 482 -21.12 -25.74 33.64
CA GLN A 482 -22.29 -25.59 32.79
C GLN A 482 -23.03 -24.26 33.02
N TYR A 483 -22.96 -23.71 34.24
CA TYR A 483 -23.64 -22.48 34.65
C TYR A 483 -22.64 -21.49 35.30
N PRO A 484 -22.02 -20.59 34.50
CA PRO A 484 -20.92 -19.73 34.95
C PRO A 484 -21.23 -18.83 36.16
N GLU A 485 -22.49 -18.43 36.36
CA GLU A 485 -22.87 -17.58 37.50
C GLU A 485 -22.81 -18.31 38.85
N LEU A 486 -22.98 -19.65 38.89
CA LEU A 486 -22.83 -20.41 40.13
C LEU A 486 -21.39 -20.33 40.66
N PHE A 487 -20.41 -20.44 39.76
CA PHE A 487 -19.00 -20.28 40.11
C PHE A 487 -18.68 -18.87 40.60
N ARG A 488 -19.31 -17.84 40.01
CA ARG A 488 -19.12 -16.44 40.40
C ARG A 488 -19.66 -16.16 41.80
N HIS A 489 -20.82 -16.72 42.16
CA HIS A 489 -21.35 -16.65 43.53
C HIS A 489 -20.48 -17.40 44.55
N LYS A 490 -19.98 -18.59 44.19
CA LYS A 490 -19.04 -19.35 45.02
C LYS A 490 -17.77 -18.57 45.32
N LEU A 491 -17.11 -18.02 44.29
CA LEU A 491 -15.94 -17.16 44.45
C LEU A 491 -16.21 -15.96 45.36
N GLN A 492 -17.37 -15.29 45.23
CA GLN A 492 -17.76 -14.20 46.15
C GLN A 492 -17.93 -14.70 47.59
N SER A 493 -18.50 -15.89 47.81
CA SER A 493 -18.65 -16.48 49.14
C SER A 493 -17.32 -16.93 49.77
N GLU A 494 -16.34 -17.30 48.94
CA GLU A 494 -14.96 -17.60 49.33
C GLU A 494 -14.12 -16.32 49.57
N GLY A 495 -14.73 -15.12 49.46
CA GLY A 495 -14.10 -13.83 49.74
C GLY A 495 -13.39 -13.17 48.56
N TRP A 496 -13.49 -13.73 47.34
CA TRP A 496 -12.88 -13.14 46.15
C TRP A 496 -13.69 -11.95 45.63
N SER A 497 -12.98 -10.88 45.25
CA SER A 497 -13.58 -9.75 44.53
C SER A 497 -13.86 -10.15 43.08
N VAL A 498 -15.10 -10.55 42.79
CA VAL A 498 -15.55 -10.92 41.44
C VAL A 498 -16.22 -9.72 40.77
N PRO A 499 -15.65 -9.17 39.67
CA PRO A 499 -16.27 -8.07 38.94
C PRO A 499 -17.67 -8.45 38.43
N LYS A 500 -18.61 -7.49 38.47
CA LYS A 500 -19.92 -7.63 37.83
C LYS A 500 -19.75 -7.92 36.34
N HIS A 501 -20.67 -8.68 35.74
CA HIS A 501 -20.60 -9.06 34.32
C HIS A 501 -21.06 -7.92 33.38
N GLU A 502 -20.71 -6.69 33.71
CA GLU A 502 -20.94 -5.50 32.91
C GLU A 502 -19.61 -5.13 32.25
N SER A 503 -19.54 -5.19 30.91
CA SER A 503 -18.39 -4.65 30.18
C SER A 503 -18.40 -3.14 30.33
N THR A 504 -17.53 -2.62 31.20
CA THR A 504 -17.34 -1.18 31.46
C THR A 504 -16.79 -0.43 30.23
N VAL A 505 -16.35 -1.16 29.21
CA VAL A 505 -16.02 -0.62 27.89
C VAL A 505 -17.21 -0.83 26.94
N PRO A 506 -17.73 0.25 26.32
CA PRO A 506 -18.66 0.13 25.19
C PRO A 506 -17.92 -0.39 23.95
N ILE A 507 -18.34 -1.54 23.43
CA ILE A 507 -17.76 -2.22 22.27
C ILE A 507 -18.85 -2.36 21.19
N PRO A 508 -18.81 -1.53 20.12
CA PRO A 508 -19.77 -1.58 19.02
C PRO A 508 -19.90 -2.99 18.42
N GLY A 509 -21.14 -3.49 18.36
CA GLY A 509 -21.45 -4.84 17.85
C GLY A 509 -21.33 -5.98 18.88
N TYR A 510 -20.93 -5.70 20.12
CA TYR A 510 -20.87 -6.71 21.20
C TYR A 510 -21.83 -6.43 22.36
N ASN A 511 -21.71 -5.25 23.00
CA ASN A 511 -22.61 -4.79 24.09
C ASN A 511 -23.36 -3.49 23.76
N MET A 512 -23.26 -3.00 22.52
CA MET A 512 -24.03 -1.85 22.01
C MET A 512 -24.33 -2.03 20.51
N PRO A 513 -25.43 -1.44 19.99
CA PRO A 513 -25.74 -1.48 18.56
C PRO A 513 -24.58 -0.95 17.70
N MET A 514 -24.37 -1.55 16.52
CA MET A 514 -23.23 -1.26 15.64
C MET A 514 -23.21 0.18 15.09
N HIS A 515 -24.33 0.91 15.22
CA HIS A 515 -24.52 2.31 14.83
C HIS A 515 -24.90 3.22 16.01
N ALA A 516 -24.66 2.80 17.26
CA ALA A 516 -24.99 3.60 18.43
C ALA A 516 -24.06 4.82 18.58
N ASP A 517 -24.65 5.99 18.81
CA ASP A 517 -23.94 7.21 19.16
C ASP A 517 -23.39 7.12 20.59
N TYR A 518 -22.08 7.35 20.74
CA TYR A 518 -21.36 7.28 22.01
C TYR A 518 -21.68 8.45 22.95
N ARG A 519 -22.47 9.44 22.53
CA ARG A 519 -22.83 10.64 23.30
C ARG A 519 -24.13 10.53 24.11
N LYS A 520 -24.77 9.35 24.13
CA LYS A 520 -26.04 9.10 24.85
C LYS A 520 -25.93 8.05 25.98
N MET A 521 -24.73 7.91 26.56
CA MET A 521 -24.46 7.29 27.87
C MET A 521 -23.59 8.22 28.69
#